data_AF-A0A956CYX2-F1
#
_entry.id   AF-A0A956CYX2-F1
#
_cell.length_a   1.000
_cell.length_b   1.000
_cell.length_c   1.000
_cell.angle_alpha   90.00
_cell.angle_beta   90.00
_cell.angle_gamma   90.00
#
_symmetry.space_group_name_H-M   'P 1'
#
loop_
_entity.id
_entity.type
_entity.pdbx_description
1 polymer ?
#
loop_
_entity_poly.entity_id
_entity_poly.type
_entity_poly.pdbx_seq_one_letter_code
_entity_poly.pdbx_strand_id
1 'polypeptide(L)' 'MTEGQWKVCSACRKPIGFDTTYWACSVSTCNRKRTALYFCSVDCWDAHDAGANHRSSWAEEKRSPSR' A
#
# COMPACT_ATOMS: atom_id res chain seq x y z
N MET A 1 -16.59 -13.54 11.26
CA MET A 1 -16.35 -12.19 11.80
C MET A 1 -15.08 -11.65 11.14
N THR A 2 -15.23 -10.92 10.03
CA THR A 2 -14.13 -10.26 9.31
C THR A 2 -14.31 -8.75 9.44
N GLU A 3 -14.58 -8.30 10.66
CA GLU A 3 -15.02 -6.94 10.97
C GLU A 3 -13.82 -6.08 11.36
N GLY A 4 -13.13 -5.51 10.35
CA GLY A 4 -12.08 -4.51 10.65
C GLY A 4 -10.96 -4.35 9.63
N GLN A 5 -11.14 -4.76 8.37
CA GLN A 5 -10.15 -4.47 7.32
C GLN A 5 -10.56 -3.25 6.48
N TRP A 6 -9.65 -2.30 6.35
CA TRP A 6 -9.84 -1.12 5.51
C TRP A 6 -9.57 -1.44 4.04
N LYS A 7 -8.40 -2.06 3.77
CA LYS A 7 -7.92 -2.41 2.43
C LYS A 7 -7.17 -3.74 2.45
N VAL A 8 -6.69 -4.17 1.29
CA VAL A 8 -5.82 -5.34 1.11
C VAL A 8 -4.52 -4.89 0.47
N CYS A 9 -3.43 -5.53 0.87
CA CYS A 9 -2.12 -5.30 0.28
C CYS A 9 -2.12 -5.73 -1.20
N SER A 10 -1.66 -4.86 -2.09
CA SER A 10 -1.60 -5.15 -3.53
C SER A 10 -0.54 -6.18 -3.90
N ALA A 11 0.47 -6.39 -3.06
CA ALA A 11 1.54 -7.37 -3.30
C ALA A 11 1.21 -8.75 -2.72
N CYS A 12 0.93 -8.85 -1.42
CA CYS A 12 0.75 -10.12 -0.72
C CYS A 12 -0.70 -10.49 -0.41
N ARG A 13 -1.67 -9.62 -0.77
CA ARG A 13 -3.12 -9.78 -0.51
C ARG A 13 -3.52 -9.92 0.96
N LYS A 14 -2.60 -9.64 1.90
CA LYS A 14 -2.93 -9.57 3.33
C LYS A 14 -3.89 -8.41 3.63
N PRO A 15 -4.84 -8.57 4.56
CA PRO A 15 -5.70 -7.49 4.97
C PRO A 15 -4.90 -6.41 5.72
N ILE A 16 -5.25 -5.15 5.47
CA ILE A 16 -4.76 -3.96 6.16
C ILE A 16 -5.90 -3.47 7.05
N GLY A 17 -5.65 -3.42 8.37
CA GLY A 17 -6.62 -2.98 9.36
C GLY A 17 -6.96 -1.49 9.28
N PHE A 18 -7.88 -1.03 10.13
CA PHE A 18 -8.05 0.39 10.44
C PHE A 18 -7.03 0.84 11.48
N ASP A 19 -6.75 2.15 11.54
CA ASP A 19 -5.73 2.78 12.39
C ASP A 19 -4.29 2.19 12.32
N THR A 20 -4.01 1.35 11.32
CA THR A 20 -2.68 0.75 11.10
C THR A 20 -1.83 1.60 10.17
N THR A 21 -0.51 1.48 10.32
CA THR A 21 0.44 1.96 9.33
C THR A 21 0.38 1.09 8.08
N TYR A 22 0.41 1.73 6.93
CA TYR A 22 0.54 1.12 5.61
C TYR A 22 1.51 1.97 4.77
N TRP A 23 1.98 1.41 3.66
CA TRP A 23 2.87 2.09 2.74
C TRP A 23 2.19 2.34 1.41
N ALA A 24 2.40 3.52 0.87
CA ALA A 24 2.00 3.91 -0.48
C ALA A 24 3.27 4.18 -1.30
N CYS A 25 3.21 3.96 -2.61
CA CYS A 25 4.30 4.41 -3.48
C CYS A 25 4.29 5.95 -3.56
N SER A 26 5.41 6.63 -3.76
CA SER A 26 5.41 8.08 -4.01
C SER A 26 4.94 8.47 -5.41
N VAL A 27 4.91 7.51 -6.34
CA VAL A 27 4.53 7.75 -7.74
C VAL A 27 3.03 7.98 -7.85
N SER A 28 2.62 9.12 -8.41
CA SER A 28 1.22 9.53 -8.49
C SER A 28 0.34 8.58 -9.31
N THR A 29 0.89 7.88 -10.32
CA THR A 29 0.17 6.88 -11.12
C THR A 29 -0.26 5.67 -10.28
N CYS A 30 0.59 5.23 -9.35
CA CYS A 30 0.32 4.15 -8.40
C CYS A 30 -0.74 4.52 -7.35
N ASN A 31 -0.97 5.82 -7.13
CA ASN A 31 -1.93 6.33 -6.14
C ASN A 31 -3.26 6.82 -6.75
N ARG A 32 -3.48 6.64 -8.05
CA ARG A 32 -4.73 7.09 -8.70
C ARG A 32 -5.95 6.40 -8.10
N LYS A 33 -7.08 7.11 -8.02
CA LYS A 33 -8.34 6.65 -7.39
C LYS A 33 -8.80 5.23 -7.78
N ARG A 34 -8.53 4.77 -9.02
CA ARG A 34 -8.89 3.42 -9.51
C ARG A 34 -7.81 2.36 -9.34
N THR A 35 -6.55 2.76 -9.11
CA THR A 35 -5.38 1.88 -9.09
C THR A 35 -4.65 1.90 -7.74
N ALA A 36 -5.02 2.80 -6.83
CA ALA A 36 -4.35 3.07 -5.57
C ALA A 36 -3.80 1.80 -4.92
N LEU A 37 -2.47 1.67 -4.94
CA LEU A 37 -1.76 0.54 -4.39
C LEU A 37 -1.50 0.78 -2.92
N TYR A 38 -1.82 -0.22 -2.10
CA TYR A 38 -1.60 -0.19 -0.66
C TYR A 38 -0.67 -1.35 -0.30
N PHE A 39 0.35 -1.09 0.50
CA PHE A 39 1.33 -2.10 0.91
C PHE A 39 1.33 -2.23 2.42
N CYS A 40 1.40 -3.47 2.91
CA CYS A 40 1.45 -3.74 4.36
C CYS A 40 2.86 -3.69 4.94
N SER A 41 3.90 -3.58 4.12
CA SER A 41 5.30 -3.43 4.53
C SER A 41 6.12 -2.78 3.42
N VAL A 42 7.32 -2.29 3.76
CA VAL A 42 8.30 -1.80 2.77
C VAL A 42 8.72 -2.91 1.81
N ASP A 43 8.86 -4.17 2.26
CA ASP A 43 9.19 -5.29 1.37
C ASP A 43 8.11 -5.53 0.30
N CYS A 44 6.83 -5.34 0.67
CA CYS A 44 5.74 -5.44 -0.30
C CYS A 44 5.78 -4.30 -1.32
N TRP A 45 6.26 -3.12 -0.92
CA TRP A 45 6.50 -2.01 -1.82
C TRP A 45 7.72 -2.25 -2.72
N ASP A 46 8.83 -2.77 -2.18
CA ASP A 46 10.06 -3.10 -2.92
C ASP A 46 9.81 -4.17 -4.00
N ALA A 47 9.05 -5.22 -3.66
CA ALA A 47 8.61 -6.24 -4.61
C ALA A 47 7.77 -5.65 -5.76
N HIS A 48 6.99 -4.60 -5.48
CA HIS A 48 6.28 -3.85 -6.52
C HIS A 48 7.24 -3.00 -7.35
N ASP A 49 8.19 -2.31 -6.71
CA ASP A 49 9.12 -1.40 -7.36
C ASP A 49 10.03 -2.12 -8.37
N ALA A 50 10.51 -3.31 -8.00
CA ALA A 50 11.27 -4.20 -8.88
C ALA A 50 10.51 -4.55 -10.17
N GLY A 51 9.19 -4.70 -10.10
CA GLY A 51 8.34 -4.95 -11.27
C GLY A 51 7.97 -3.69 -12.05
N ALA A 52 7.85 -2.55 -11.37
CA ALA A 52 7.44 -1.28 -11.95
C ALA A 52 8.59 -0.47 -12.56
N ASN A 53 9.84 -0.79 -12.22
CA ASN A 53 11.07 -0.13 -12.71
C ASN A 53 11.02 1.40 -12.56
N HIS A 54 10.59 1.88 -11.39
CA HIS A 54 10.61 3.30 -11.10
C HIS A 54 12.05 3.80 -10.97
N ARG A 55 12.36 4.97 -11.55
CA ARG A 55 13.70 5.57 -11.45
C ARG A 55 13.96 6.29 -10.13
N SER A 56 12.91 6.78 -9.48
CA SER A 56 12.99 7.63 -8.28
C SER A 56 11.69 7.54 -7.49
N SER A 57 11.40 6.37 -6.96
CA SER A 57 10.27 6.09 -6.07
C SER A 57 10.77 5.88 -4.64
N TRP A 58 9.87 6.03 -3.68
CA TRP A 58 10.11 5.62 -2.29
C TRP A 58 8.79 5.17 -1.66
N ALA A 59 8.90 4.43 -0.57
CA ALA A 59 7.76 4.04 0.24
C ALA A 59 7.35 5.22 1.13
N GLU A 60 6.15 5.76 0.90
CA GLU A 60 5.52 6.73 1.78
C GLU A 60 4.77 6.00 2.89
N GLU A 61 5.19 6.20 4.13
CA GLU A 61 4.45 5.74 5.30
C GLU A 61 3.16 6.56 5.46
N LYS A 62 2.03 5.87 5.58
CA LYS A 62 0.70 6.46 5.76
C LYS A 62 -0.07 5.70 6.83
N ARG A 63 -1.02 6.37 7.46
CA ARG A 63 -1.91 5.75 8.45
C ARG A 63 -3.30 5.57 7.87
N SER A 64 -3.83 4.35 7.98
CA SER A 64 -5.20 4.08 7.58
C SER A 64 -6.16 4.86 8.49
N PRO A 65 -7.35 5.24 7.99
CA PRO A 65 -8.35 5.92 8.81
C PRO A 65 -8.75 5.09 10.04
N SER A 66 -9.19 5.75 11.11
CA SER A 66 -9.90 5.11 12.22
C SER A 66 -11.35 4.84 11.81
N ARG A 67 -11.90 3.69 12.22
CA ARG A 67 -13.26 3.24 11.88
C ARG A 67 -14.34 4.14 12.47
#